data_AF-A0A7C2ULP0-F1
#
_entry.id   AF-A0A7C2ULP0-F1
#
_cell.length_a   1.000
_cell.length_b   1.000
_cell.length_c   1.000
_cell.angle_alpha   90.00
_cell.angle_beta   90.00
_cell.angle_gamma   90.00
#
_symmetry.space_group_name_H-M   'P 1'
#
loop_
_entity.id
_entity.type
_entity.pdbx_description
1 polymer ?
#
loop_
_entity_poly.entity_id
_entity_poly.type
_entity_poly.pdbx_seq_one_letter_code
_entity_poly.pdbx_strand_id
1 'polypeptide(L)'
;MSRPAVRRQSEYVALTREQFRERFYARFYDPVFEEVTPELERIFEKAWDGCIRYRKSPRRRAAGEGYSDPGFQLPVEWLETRARIEAAAKRHREPKAPSRILIVNGSTRSEHSCPGEISKTRRLALADESWKVIHPCKGCVSTSQALCHWPCSCYPNHALGQTNDWMDEIYPRWTAAHGVFLLCPVHWYQAPASLKLMIDRLVCADGGNPDPTTTRGKDPLRAKELELMGWPYPKHLAGRAFAIVAHGDAAGPENLR
;
A
#
# COMPACT_ATOMS: atom_id res chain seq x y z
N MET A 1 -31.17 -8.73 -26.77
CA MET A 1 -30.01 -7.98 -26.22
C MET A 1 -28.77 -8.43 -26.96
N SER A 2 -27.98 -7.50 -27.52
CA SER A 2 -26.68 -7.85 -28.12
C SER A 2 -25.73 -8.38 -27.05
N ARG A 3 -24.96 -9.42 -27.37
CA ARG A 3 -23.94 -9.91 -26.43
C ARG A 3 -22.90 -8.81 -26.21
N PRO A 4 -22.51 -8.50 -24.96
CA PRO A 4 -21.47 -7.52 -24.71
C PRO A 4 -20.16 -7.99 -25.35
N ALA A 5 -19.42 -7.06 -25.97
CA ALA A 5 -18.13 -7.36 -26.54
C ALA A 5 -17.14 -7.73 -25.44
N VAL A 6 -16.51 -8.91 -25.57
CA VAL A 6 -15.50 -9.39 -24.62
C VAL A 6 -14.26 -8.51 -24.76
N ARG A 7 -13.90 -7.79 -23.69
CA ARG A 7 -12.67 -7.00 -23.63
C ARG A 7 -11.46 -7.92 -23.45
N ARG A 8 -10.39 -7.66 -24.22
CA ARG A 8 -9.06 -8.29 -24.06
C ARG A 8 -8.06 -7.22 -23.62
N GLN A 9 -6.86 -7.63 -23.23
CA GLN A 9 -5.78 -6.70 -22.88
C GLN A 9 -5.50 -5.76 -24.06
N SER A 10 -5.40 -4.47 -23.76
CA SER A 10 -4.98 -3.45 -24.73
C SER A 10 -3.45 -3.35 -24.76
N GLU A 11 -2.91 -2.91 -25.89
CA GLU A 11 -1.49 -2.61 -25.98
C GLU A 11 -1.11 -1.47 -25.03
N TYR A 12 0.09 -1.55 -24.46
CA TYR A 12 0.61 -0.51 -23.60
C TYR A 12 0.95 0.74 -24.43
N VAL A 13 0.35 1.86 -24.09
CA VAL A 13 0.65 3.17 -24.67
C VAL A 13 1.49 3.95 -23.66
N ALA A 14 2.76 4.16 -23.98
CA ALA A 14 3.66 4.97 -23.15
C ALA A 14 3.22 6.43 -23.16
N LEU A 15 3.45 7.14 -22.05
CA LEU A 15 3.32 8.60 -22.03
C LEU A 15 4.34 9.22 -22.99
N THR A 16 3.96 10.29 -23.66
CA THR A 16 4.95 11.13 -24.34
C THR A 16 5.74 11.95 -23.32
N ARG A 17 6.91 12.44 -23.71
CA ARG A 17 7.75 13.29 -22.85
C ARG A 17 6.99 14.55 -22.44
N GLU A 18 6.20 15.12 -23.35
CA GLU A 18 5.39 16.32 -23.15
C GLU A 18 4.26 16.06 -22.14
N GLN A 19 3.54 14.94 -22.27
CA GLN A 19 2.51 14.55 -21.30
C GLN A 19 3.08 14.30 -19.90
N PHE A 20 4.27 13.69 -19.82
CA PHE A 20 4.96 13.51 -18.55
C PHE A 20 5.42 14.85 -17.96
N ARG A 21 5.92 15.75 -18.79
CA ARG A 21 6.34 17.11 -18.41
C ARG A 21 5.20 17.90 -17.79
N GLU A 22 4.05 17.94 -18.46
CA GLU A 22 2.85 18.63 -17.95
C GLU A 22 2.50 18.15 -16.53
N ARG A 23 2.46 16.83 -16.32
CA ARG A 23 2.15 16.23 -15.01
C ARG A 23 3.23 16.45 -13.96
N PHE A 24 4.49 16.50 -14.36
CA PHE A 24 5.61 16.80 -13.48
C PHE A 24 5.53 18.24 -12.95
N TYR A 25 5.38 19.21 -13.86
CA TYR A 25 5.35 20.64 -13.53
C TYR A 25 4.05 21.06 -12.82
N ALA A 26 2.95 20.32 -12.96
CA ALA A 26 1.70 20.58 -12.22
C ALA A 26 1.86 20.58 -10.69
N ARG A 27 2.95 19.99 -10.15
CA ARG A 27 3.26 19.98 -8.71
C ARG A 27 3.97 21.26 -8.24
N PHE A 28 4.44 22.08 -9.17
CA PHE A 28 5.25 23.27 -8.95
C PHE A 28 4.57 24.51 -9.54
N TYR A 29 3.25 24.61 -9.36
CA TYR A 29 2.43 25.70 -9.94
C TYR A 29 2.63 27.06 -9.27
N ASP A 30 3.06 27.08 -8.00
CA ASP A 30 3.30 28.32 -7.26
C ASP A 30 4.39 29.17 -7.95
N PRO A 31 4.17 30.48 -8.17
CA PRO A 31 5.15 31.36 -8.84
C PRO A 31 6.55 31.35 -8.22
N VAL A 32 6.69 31.00 -6.93
CA VAL A 32 8.01 30.87 -6.29
C VAL A 32 8.93 29.85 -6.99
N PHE A 33 8.35 28.86 -7.69
CA PHE A 33 9.13 27.87 -8.43
C PHE A 33 9.68 28.40 -9.77
N GLU A 34 9.22 29.56 -10.25
CA GLU A 34 9.78 30.19 -11.46
C GLU A 34 11.27 30.51 -11.28
N GLU A 35 11.66 30.92 -10.07
CA GLU A 35 13.04 31.23 -9.68
C GLU A 35 14.01 30.04 -9.80
N VAL A 36 13.49 28.80 -9.78
CA VAL A 36 14.28 27.55 -9.80
C VAL A 36 13.92 26.65 -10.99
N THR A 37 13.38 27.23 -12.06
CA THR A 37 13.02 26.51 -13.29
C THR A 37 14.19 25.71 -13.88
N PRO A 38 15.43 26.24 -13.98
CA PRO A 38 16.56 25.47 -14.51
C PRO A 38 16.88 24.19 -13.70
N GLU A 39 16.73 24.24 -12.37
CA GLU A 39 16.92 23.11 -11.47
C GLU A 39 15.80 22.08 -11.64
N LEU A 40 14.55 22.53 -11.74
CA LEU A 40 13.40 21.67 -12.02
C LEU A 40 13.57 20.93 -13.34
N GLU A 41 14.13 21.58 -14.36
CA GLU A 41 14.42 20.95 -15.65
C GLU A 41 15.41 19.79 -15.51
N ARG A 42 16.47 20.00 -14.72
CA ARG A 42 17.47 18.95 -14.46
C ARG A 42 16.86 17.75 -13.72
N ILE A 43 15.92 17.99 -12.81
CA ILE A 43 15.19 16.93 -12.10
C ILE A 43 14.22 16.22 -13.04
N PHE A 44 13.48 16.98 -13.86
CA PHE A 44 12.56 16.45 -14.87
C PHE A 44 13.26 15.46 -15.79
N GLU A 45 14.45 15.77 -16.31
CA GLU A 45 15.21 14.86 -17.17
C GLU A 45 15.48 13.51 -16.52
N LYS A 46 15.83 13.51 -15.22
CA LYS A 46 16.08 12.27 -14.47
C LYS A 46 14.79 11.51 -14.16
N ALA A 47 13.71 12.22 -13.85
CA ALA A 47 12.40 11.64 -13.61
C ALA A 47 11.85 10.98 -14.88
N TRP A 48 11.96 11.67 -16.02
CA TRP A 48 11.57 11.16 -17.32
C TRP A 48 12.35 9.89 -17.70
N ASP A 49 13.68 9.94 -17.60
CA ASP A 49 14.53 8.76 -17.86
C ASP A 49 14.17 7.57 -16.94
N GLY A 50 13.79 7.84 -15.69
CA GLY A 50 13.31 6.82 -14.75
C GLY A 50 11.97 6.20 -15.15
N CYS A 51 11.04 7.04 -15.62
CA CYS A 51 9.71 6.63 -16.06
C CYS A 51 9.78 5.80 -17.35
N ILE A 52 10.42 6.32 -18.40
CA ILE A 52 10.43 5.68 -19.73
C ILE A 52 11.22 4.38 -19.76
N ARG A 53 12.28 4.25 -18.95
CA ARG A 53 13.01 2.99 -18.76
C ARG A 53 12.36 2.05 -17.75
N TYR A 54 11.21 2.43 -17.19
CA TYR A 54 10.46 1.68 -16.20
C TYR A 54 11.33 1.19 -15.01
N ARG A 55 12.12 2.10 -14.41
CA ARG A 55 12.92 1.79 -13.22
C ARG A 55 12.06 1.72 -11.96
N LYS A 56 11.27 0.65 -11.83
CA LYS A 56 10.37 0.43 -10.68
C LYS A 56 11.11 0.36 -9.35
N SER A 57 12.18 -0.42 -9.28
CA SER A 57 12.95 -0.71 -8.06
C SER A 57 14.44 -0.51 -8.33
N PRO A 58 14.94 0.73 -8.20
CA PRO A 58 16.28 1.09 -8.65
C PRO A 58 17.40 0.50 -7.80
N ARG A 59 17.13 0.18 -6.53
CA ARG A 59 18.08 -0.43 -5.59
C ARG A 59 17.66 -1.86 -5.29
N ARG A 60 18.55 -2.82 -5.58
CA ARG A 60 18.30 -4.25 -5.39
C ARG A 60 19.51 -4.94 -4.78
N ARG A 61 19.25 -6.06 -4.11
CA ARG A 61 20.26 -7.01 -3.63
C ARG A 61 19.71 -8.43 -3.71
N ALA A 62 20.60 -9.41 -3.61
CA ALA A 62 20.20 -10.82 -3.54
C ALA A 62 19.24 -11.06 -2.36
N ALA A 63 18.24 -11.91 -2.56
CA ALA A 63 17.23 -12.25 -1.57
C ALA A 63 17.86 -12.84 -0.30
N GLY A 64 18.86 -13.71 -0.48
CA GLY A 64 19.58 -14.37 0.59
C GLY A 64 18.91 -15.66 1.07
N GLU A 65 19.48 -16.24 2.12
CA GLU A 65 19.00 -17.48 2.73
C GLU A 65 17.56 -17.35 3.25
N GLY A 66 16.78 -18.42 3.15
CA GLY A 66 15.37 -18.45 3.56
C GLY A 66 14.38 -18.14 2.43
N TYR A 67 14.85 -17.70 1.25
CA TYR A 67 14.07 -17.61 0.02
C TYR A 67 14.32 -18.83 -0.87
N SER A 68 13.33 -19.17 -1.69
CA SER A 68 13.39 -20.31 -2.63
C SER A 68 14.47 -20.12 -3.72
N ASP A 69 14.76 -18.89 -4.09
CA ASP A 69 15.92 -18.52 -4.91
C ASP A 69 16.74 -17.41 -4.20
N PRO A 70 17.78 -17.80 -3.43
CA PRO A 70 18.62 -16.86 -2.69
C PRO A 70 19.35 -15.83 -3.57
N GLY A 71 19.60 -16.16 -4.84
CA GLY A 71 20.30 -15.27 -5.78
C GLY A 71 19.38 -14.23 -6.44
N PHE A 72 18.06 -14.41 -6.34
CA PHE A 72 17.08 -13.53 -6.96
C PHE A 72 17.22 -12.09 -6.45
N GLN A 73 17.24 -11.11 -7.36
CA GLN A 73 17.42 -9.71 -6.99
C GLN A 73 16.10 -9.09 -6.54
N LEU A 74 15.97 -8.82 -5.24
CA LEU A 74 14.81 -8.17 -4.64
C LEU A 74 15.06 -6.68 -4.34
N PRO A 75 14.01 -5.84 -4.35
CA PRO A 75 14.13 -4.44 -3.95
C PRO A 75 14.61 -4.31 -2.50
N VAL A 76 15.58 -3.42 -2.26
CA VAL A 76 16.12 -3.18 -0.91
C VAL A 76 15.02 -2.71 0.05
N GLU A 77 14.18 -1.77 -0.39
CA GLU A 77 13.06 -1.22 0.40
C GLU A 77 12.06 -2.31 0.82
N TRP A 78 11.80 -3.27 -0.07
CA TRP A 78 10.90 -4.39 0.23
C TRP A 78 11.51 -5.32 1.30
N LEU A 79 12.80 -5.63 1.19
CA LEU A 79 13.53 -6.46 2.16
C LEU A 79 13.58 -5.79 3.54
N GLU A 80 13.77 -4.47 3.59
CA GLU A 80 13.77 -3.69 4.83
C GLU A 80 12.39 -3.70 5.51
N THR A 81 11.32 -3.49 4.74
CA THR A 81 9.94 -3.59 5.26
C THR A 81 9.63 -5.01 5.74
N ARG A 82 10.06 -6.04 4.99
CA ARG A 82 9.92 -7.44 5.40
C ARG A 82 10.62 -7.72 6.74
N ALA A 83 11.85 -7.27 6.91
CA ALA A 83 12.59 -7.43 8.17
C ALA A 83 11.88 -6.74 9.36
N ARG A 84 11.32 -5.55 9.15
CA ARG A 84 10.53 -4.85 10.18
C ARG A 84 9.25 -5.60 10.57
N ILE A 85 8.57 -6.23 9.59
CA ILE A 85 7.41 -7.09 9.82
C ILE A 85 7.80 -8.33 10.64
N GLU A 86 8.92 -8.99 10.30
CA GLU A 86 9.41 -10.16 11.04
C GLU A 86 9.77 -9.81 12.48
N ALA A 87 10.46 -8.69 12.69
CA ALA A 87 10.75 -8.17 14.03
C ALA A 87 9.47 -7.85 14.81
N ALA A 88 8.45 -7.26 14.16
CA ALA A 88 7.15 -7.02 14.76
C ALA A 88 6.43 -8.33 15.13
N ALA A 89 6.49 -9.34 14.27
CA ALA A 89 5.88 -10.65 14.50
C ALA A 89 6.54 -11.38 15.67
N LYS A 90 7.87 -11.30 15.78
CA LYS A 90 8.63 -11.83 16.93
C LYS A 90 8.16 -11.16 18.23
N ARG A 91 8.06 -9.83 18.26
CA ARG A 91 7.57 -9.07 19.43
C ARG A 91 6.13 -9.39 19.79
N HIS A 92 5.26 -9.66 18.82
CA HIS A 92 3.88 -10.08 19.07
C HIS A 92 3.79 -11.47 19.70
N ARG A 93 4.66 -12.41 19.31
CA ARG A 93 4.67 -13.76 19.86
C ARG A 93 5.33 -13.89 21.23
N GLU A 94 6.00 -12.84 21.72
CA GLU A 94 6.69 -12.87 23.00
C GLU A 94 5.68 -12.86 24.16
N PRO A 95 5.55 -13.96 24.95
CA PRO A 95 4.46 -14.09 25.92
C PRO A 95 4.50 -13.07 27.07
N LYS A 96 5.69 -12.55 27.38
CA LYS A 96 5.91 -11.56 28.44
C LYS A 96 5.85 -10.12 27.94
N ALA A 97 5.75 -9.90 26.63
CA ALA A 97 5.69 -8.54 26.10
C ALA A 97 4.33 -7.90 26.45
N PRO A 98 4.30 -6.60 26.74
CA PRO A 98 3.04 -5.92 27.04
C PRO A 98 2.08 -6.00 25.86
N SER A 99 0.80 -6.17 26.15
CA SER A 99 -0.26 -6.11 25.15
C SER A 99 -0.25 -4.75 24.43
N ARG A 100 -0.65 -4.75 23.16
CA ARG A 100 -0.58 -3.56 22.28
C ARG A 100 -1.85 -3.47 21.47
N ILE A 101 -2.51 -2.32 21.54
CA ILE A 101 -3.68 -2.03 20.73
C ILE A 101 -3.27 -0.99 19.70
N LEU A 102 -3.43 -1.33 18.41
CA LEU A 102 -3.29 -0.37 17.33
C LEU A 102 -4.63 0.34 17.14
N ILE A 103 -4.66 1.64 17.37
CA ILE A 103 -5.83 2.47 17.04
C ILE A 103 -5.61 3.07 15.64
N VAL A 104 -6.56 2.83 14.74
CA VAL A 104 -6.57 3.41 13.40
C VAL A 104 -7.74 4.37 13.29
N ASN A 105 -7.46 5.64 13.03
CA ASN A 105 -8.47 6.64 12.75
C ASN A 105 -8.66 6.82 11.25
N GLY A 106 -9.86 6.54 10.74
CA GLY A 106 -10.22 6.73 9.34
C GLY A 106 -10.59 8.17 8.98
N SER A 107 -10.60 9.10 9.93
CA SER A 107 -10.94 10.49 9.64
C SER A 107 -9.94 11.14 8.70
N THR A 108 -10.45 11.76 7.63
CA THR A 108 -9.67 12.53 6.66
C THR A 108 -9.57 14.01 7.02
N ARG A 109 -10.08 14.41 8.18
CA ARG A 109 -10.07 15.81 8.63
C ARG A 109 -9.25 15.96 9.89
N SER A 110 -8.42 17.00 9.89
CA SER A 110 -7.71 17.53 11.04
C SER A 110 -7.96 19.04 11.18
N GLU A 111 -7.63 19.55 12.36
CA GLU A 111 -7.59 20.98 12.68
C GLU A 111 -6.72 21.79 11.70
N HIS A 112 -5.78 21.14 11.01
CA HIS A 112 -4.88 21.73 10.03
C HIS A 112 -5.37 21.64 8.57
N SER A 113 -6.41 20.84 8.29
CA SER A 113 -6.84 20.51 6.92
C SER A 113 -8.30 20.82 6.60
N CYS A 114 -9.13 21.13 7.60
CA CYS A 114 -10.56 21.44 7.46
C CYS A 114 -10.96 22.43 8.57
N PRO A 115 -11.90 23.37 8.33
CA PRO A 115 -11.92 24.77 8.80
C PRO A 115 -11.75 24.99 10.32
N GLY A 116 -10.58 24.67 10.87
CA GLY A 116 -10.25 24.80 12.29
C GLY A 116 -10.89 23.75 13.22
N GLU A 117 -11.55 22.71 12.71
CA GLU A 117 -12.24 21.69 13.54
C GLU A 117 -11.78 20.24 13.26
N ILE A 118 -11.84 19.42 14.32
CA ILE A 118 -11.58 17.99 14.27
C ILE A 118 -12.88 17.17 14.21
N SER A 119 -12.86 16.04 13.50
CA SER A 119 -14.00 15.13 13.46
C SER A 119 -14.29 14.49 14.82
N LYS A 120 -15.54 14.04 15.05
CA LYS A 120 -15.93 13.31 16.27
C LYS A 120 -15.10 12.05 16.48
N THR A 121 -14.77 11.31 15.41
CA THR A 121 -13.89 10.14 15.50
C THR A 121 -12.44 10.54 15.79
N ARG A 122 -11.97 11.71 15.35
CA ARG A 122 -10.66 12.26 15.75
C ARG A 122 -10.59 12.62 17.23
N ARG A 123 -11.68 13.06 17.86
CA ARG A 123 -11.70 13.27 19.32
C ARG A 123 -11.42 12.00 20.13
N LEU A 124 -11.58 10.82 19.53
CA LEU A 124 -11.34 9.52 20.16
C LEU A 124 -9.88 9.03 20.05
N ALA A 125 -9.02 9.72 19.28
CA ALA A 125 -7.61 9.32 19.13
C ALA A 125 -6.68 10.50 18.75
N LEU A 126 -5.53 10.60 19.40
CA LEU A 126 -4.47 11.56 19.07
C LEU A 126 -3.57 10.98 17.96
N ALA A 127 -3.72 11.45 16.72
CA ALA A 127 -2.75 11.21 15.66
C ALA A 127 -2.99 12.16 14.48
N ASP A 128 -2.08 13.11 14.26
CA ASP A 128 -1.91 13.72 12.93
C ASP A 128 -0.45 13.72 12.53
N GLU A 129 -0.19 13.15 11.37
CA GLU A 129 1.00 13.48 10.60
C GLU A 129 0.51 13.68 9.18
N SER A 130 0.53 14.94 8.73
CA SER A 130 0.22 15.31 7.36
C SER A 130 1.14 14.60 6.36
N TRP A 131 0.74 14.56 5.09
CA TRP A 131 1.55 14.06 3.95
C TRP A 131 1.79 12.54 3.87
N LYS A 132 1.07 11.73 4.66
CA LYS A 132 1.08 10.27 4.52
C LYS A 132 0.16 9.82 3.38
N VAL A 133 0.72 9.05 2.43
CA VAL A 133 -0.02 8.56 1.25
C VAL A 133 -0.12 7.04 1.29
N ILE A 134 -1.30 6.49 1.03
CA ILE A 134 -1.49 5.06 0.77
C ILE A 134 -1.87 4.91 -0.69
N HIS A 135 -1.03 4.23 -1.47
CA HIS A 135 -1.34 3.97 -2.87
C HIS A 135 -2.32 2.79 -3.01
N PRO A 136 -3.24 2.84 -3.98
CA PRO A 136 -4.32 1.85 -4.12
C PRO A 136 -3.80 0.44 -4.37
N CYS A 137 -4.54 -0.57 -3.90
CA CYS A 137 -4.22 -1.95 -4.21
C CYS A 137 -4.36 -2.23 -5.72
N LYS A 138 -3.39 -2.95 -6.30
CA LYS A 138 -3.45 -3.39 -7.71
C LYS A 138 -4.26 -4.68 -7.91
N GLY A 139 -4.79 -5.25 -6.83
CA GLY A 139 -5.65 -6.43 -6.89
C GLY A 139 -4.96 -7.70 -7.38
N CYS A 140 -3.65 -7.90 -7.15
CA CYS A 140 -2.92 -9.06 -7.68
C CYS A 140 -3.56 -10.42 -7.33
N VAL A 141 -4.26 -10.50 -6.19
CA VAL A 141 -5.00 -11.68 -5.74
C VAL A 141 -6.08 -12.13 -6.73
N SER A 142 -6.64 -11.23 -7.55
CA SER A 142 -7.63 -11.58 -8.57
C SER A 142 -7.05 -12.46 -9.70
N THR A 143 -5.72 -12.51 -9.82
CA THR A 143 -5.02 -13.43 -10.72
C THR A 143 -4.62 -14.71 -10.01
N SER A 144 -4.04 -14.57 -8.82
CA SER A 144 -3.65 -15.67 -7.95
C SER A 144 -3.29 -15.15 -6.55
N GLN A 145 -3.64 -15.88 -5.49
CA GLN A 145 -3.22 -15.55 -4.12
C GLN A 145 -1.70 -15.53 -3.96
N ALA A 146 -0.97 -16.41 -4.65
CA ALA A 146 0.51 -16.44 -4.64
C ALA A 146 1.14 -15.19 -5.27
N LEU A 147 0.40 -14.45 -6.10
CA LEU A 147 0.86 -13.19 -6.70
C LEU A 147 0.70 -12.01 -5.73
N CYS A 148 -0.11 -12.13 -4.68
CA CYS A 148 -0.27 -11.11 -3.66
C CYS A 148 0.85 -11.28 -2.62
N HIS A 149 1.91 -10.46 -2.64
CA HIS A 149 3.07 -10.68 -1.75
C HIS A 149 2.86 -10.06 -0.36
N TRP A 150 3.55 -10.60 0.64
CA TRP A 150 3.57 -10.11 2.02
C TRP A 150 4.99 -9.74 2.49
N PRO A 151 5.35 -8.44 2.62
CA PRO A 151 4.53 -7.27 2.31
C PRO A 151 4.27 -7.09 0.80
N CYS A 152 3.33 -6.20 0.45
CA CYS A 152 2.99 -5.96 -0.94
C CYS A 152 4.20 -5.43 -1.73
N SER A 153 4.57 -6.12 -2.80
CA SER A 153 5.70 -5.78 -3.69
C SER A 153 5.33 -4.88 -4.88
N CYS A 154 4.09 -4.37 -4.92
CA CYS A 154 3.67 -3.42 -5.95
C CYS A 154 4.29 -2.03 -5.77
N TYR A 155 4.73 -1.74 -4.55
CA TYR A 155 5.27 -0.47 -4.09
C TYR A 155 6.59 -0.68 -3.33
N PRO A 156 7.44 0.35 -3.25
CA PRO A 156 7.36 1.57 -4.06
C PRO A 156 7.53 1.28 -5.56
N ASN A 157 6.94 2.13 -6.40
CA ASN A 157 7.14 2.11 -7.84
C ASN A 157 7.69 3.46 -8.32
N HIS A 158 9.01 3.53 -8.35
CA HIS A 158 9.76 4.74 -8.71
C HIS A 158 9.50 5.19 -10.15
N ALA A 159 9.24 4.26 -11.07
CA ALA A 159 8.90 4.57 -12.46
C ALA A 159 7.57 5.32 -12.61
N LEU A 160 6.65 5.14 -11.66
CA LEU A 160 5.31 5.75 -11.69
C LEU A 160 5.16 6.86 -10.63
N GLY A 161 6.24 7.26 -9.96
CA GLY A 161 6.19 8.25 -8.88
C GLY A 161 5.41 7.79 -7.63
N GLN A 162 5.22 6.48 -7.45
CA GLN A 162 4.49 5.90 -6.31
C GLN A 162 5.49 5.46 -5.23
N THR A 163 6.22 6.42 -4.63
CA THR A 163 7.41 6.17 -3.81
C THR A 163 7.23 6.43 -2.31
N ASN A 164 6.21 7.19 -1.91
CA ASN A 164 5.93 7.58 -0.53
C ASN A 164 4.80 6.76 0.11
N ASP A 165 4.80 5.44 -0.12
CA ASP A 165 3.72 4.54 0.33
C ASP A 165 3.82 4.27 1.84
N TRP A 166 2.86 4.76 2.60
CA TRP A 166 2.82 4.64 4.05
C TRP A 166 2.53 3.21 4.54
N MET A 167 2.14 2.29 3.63
CA MET A 167 1.91 0.89 4.00
C MET A 167 3.15 0.21 4.58
N ASP A 168 4.34 0.62 4.19
CA ASP A 168 5.60 0.09 4.72
C ASP A 168 5.79 0.36 6.22
N GLU A 169 5.15 1.41 6.74
CA GLU A 169 5.08 1.72 8.16
C GLU A 169 3.86 1.10 8.84
N ILE A 170 2.77 0.90 8.10
CA ILE A 170 1.52 0.31 8.62
C ILE A 170 1.68 -1.19 8.84
N TYR A 171 2.27 -1.95 7.91
CA TYR A 171 2.37 -3.40 8.03
C TYR A 171 3.04 -3.83 9.35
N PRO A 172 4.22 -3.30 9.75
CA PRO A 172 4.82 -3.65 11.04
C PRO A 172 3.95 -3.29 12.25
N ARG A 173 3.17 -2.19 12.19
CA ARG A 173 2.27 -1.79 13.29
C ARG A 173 1.11 -2.76 13.45
N TRP A 174 0.49 -3.17 12.35
CA TRP A 174 -0.54 -4.21 12.34
C TRP A 174 0.01 -5.56 12.83
N THR A 175 1.23 -5.92 12.40
CA THR A 175 1.89 -7.14 12.84
C THR A 175 2.30 -7.10 14.32
N ALA A 176 2.66 -5.94 14.89
CA ALA A 176 3.03 -5.85 16.30
C ALA A 176 1.81 -5.88 17.25
N ALA A 177 0.63 -5.52 16.75
CA ALA A 177 -0.59 -5.38 17.53
C ALA A 177 -1.13 -6.72 18.03
N HIS A 178 -1.69 -6.73 19.24
CA HIS A 178 -2.51 -7.81 19.79
C HIS A 178 -4.00 -7.55 19.57
N GLY A 179 -4.40 -6.27 19.59
CA GLY A 179 -5.73 -5.81 19.19
C GLY A 179 -5.63 -4.68 18.16
N VAL A 180 -6.59 -4.61 17.23
CA VAL A 180 -6.72 -3.49 16.29
C VAL A 180 -8.09 -2.85 16.48
N PHE A 181 -8.11 -1.55 16.74
CA PHE A 181 -9.31 -0.76 16.94
C PHE A 181 -9.44 0.26 15.81
N LEU A 182 -10.43 0.08 14.94
CA LEU A 182 -10.76 1.00 13.85
C LEU A 182 -11.83 2.01 14.27
N LEU A 183 -11.54 3.29 14.09
CA LEU A 183 -12.49 4.40 14.24
C LEU A 183 -12.88 4.87 12.83
N CYS A 184 -14.08 4.51 12.39
CA CYS A 184 -14.55 4.69 11.01
C CYS A 184 -15.66 5.75 10.94
N PRO A 185 -15.39 6.99 10.48
CA PRO A 185 -16.47 7.89 10.11
C PRO A 185 -17.18 7.39 8.85
N VAL A 186 -18.49 7.58 8.77
CA VAL A 186 -19.28 7.20 7.59
C VAL A 186 -19.29 8.35 6.60
N HIS A 187 -18.75 8.13 5.40
CA HIS A 187 -18.80 9.07 4.28
C HIS A 187 -19.68 8.49 3.18
N TRP A 188 -20.84 9.10 2.93
CA TRP A 188 -21.77 8.65 1.87
C TRP A 188 -22.09 7.15 1.94
N TYR A 189 -22.45 6.65 3.13
CA TYR A 189 -22.75 5.23 3.39
C TYR A 189 -21.55 4.27 3.18
N GLN A 190 -20.32 4.79 3.16
CA GLN A 190 -19.09 4.02 2.92
C GLN A 190 -17.97 4.40 3.89
N ALA A 191 -16.97 3.51 4.00
CA ALA A 191 -15.75 3.81 4.73
C ALA A 191 -14.98 4.96 4.02
N PRO A 192 -14.24 5.81 4.76
CA PRO A 192 -13.44 6.86 4.14
C PRO A 192 -12.39 6.26 3.21
N ALA A 193 -12.11 6.94 2.10
CA ALA A 193 -11.20 6.44 1.08
C ALA A 193 -9.81 6.06 1.64
N SER A 194 -9.27 6.84 2.59
CA SER A 194 -7.99 6.53 3.26
C SER A 194 -8.02 5.20 4.01
N LEU A 195 -9.08 4.95 4.79
CA LEU A 195 -9.29 3.69 5.50
C LEU A 195 -9.47 2.54 4.51
N LYS A 196 -10.26 2.75 3.46
CA LYS A 196 -10.48 1.76 2.41
C LYS A 196 -9.19 1.39 1.68
N LEU A 197 -8.34 2.37 1.34
CA LEU A 197 -7.03 2.13 0.73
C LEU A 197 -6.13 1.26 1.61
N MET A 198 -6.09 1.52 2.92
CA MET A 198 -5.33 0.69 3.86
C MET A 198 -5.86 -0.76 3.89
N ILE A 199 -7.18 -0.94 4.03
CA ILE A 199 -7.81 -2.26 4.11
C ILE A 199 -7.61 -3.05 2.80
N ASP A 200 -7.76 -2.42 1.64
CA ASP A 200 -7.50 -3.05 0.34
C ASP A 200 -6.05 -3.53 0.20
N ARG A 201 -5.11 -2.84 0.86
CA ARG A 201 -3.69 -3.21 0.90
C ARG A 201 -3.36 -4.25 1.96
N LEU A 202 -4.29 -4.60 2.85
CA LEU A 202 -4.15 -5.65 3.86
C LEU A 202 -4.67 -7.01 3.40
N VAL A 203 -5.22 -7.14 2.19
CA VAL A 203 -5.59 -8.45 1.61
C VAL A 203 -4.41 -9.43 1.57
N CYS A 204 -3.18 -8.94 1.41
CA CYS A 204 -1.97 -9.78 1.48
C CYS A 204 -1.69 -10.34 2.88
N ALA A 205 -2.32 -9.80 3.92
CA ALA A 205 -2.15 -10.29 5.29
C ALA A 205 -2.87 -11.61 5.55
N ASP A 206 -3.91 -11.92 4.78
CA ASP A 206 -4.69 -13.16 4.92
C ASP A 206 -3.97 -14.35 4.25
N GLY A 207 -3.54 -14.19 3.00
CA GLY A 207 -2.93 -15.29 2.23
C GLY A 207 -1.67 -14.93 1.49
N GLY A 208 -1.07 -13.76 1.70
CA GLY A 208 -0.03 -13.26 0.81
C GLY A 208 1.25 -14.10 0.82
N ASN A 209 1.90 -14.18 -0.33
CA ASN A 209 3.17 -14.89 -0.53
C ASN A 209 4.34 -14.15 0.17
N PRO A 210 4.96 -14.73 1.21
CA PRO A 210 6.09 -14.11 1.88
C PRO A 210 7.40 -14.24 1.10
N ASP A 211 7.42 -15.08 0.04
CA ASP A 211 8.59 -15.34 -0.78
C ASP A 211 8.32 -14.97 -2.26
N PRO A 212 8.60 -13.72 -2.66
CA PRO A 212 8.47 -13.27 -4.05
C PRO A 212 9.29 -14.05 -5.07
N THR A 213 10.28 -14.84 -4.63
CA THR A 213 11.18 -15.55 -5.54
C THR A 213 10.53 -16.80 -6.14
N THR A 214 9.58 -17.41 -5.41
CA THR A 214 8.74 -18.53 -5.91
C THR A 214 7.99 -18.20 -7.19
N THR A 215 7.60 -16.93 -7.36
CA THR A 215 6.89 -16.42 -8.54
C THR A 215 7.79 -15.57 -9.45
N ARG A 216 9.12 -15.60 -9.24
CA ARG A 216 10.12 -14.74 -9.91
C ARG A 216 9.68 -13.28 -10.01
N GLY A 217 9.16 -12.74 -8.90
CA GLY A 217 8.53 -11.42 -8.86
C GLY A 217 7.03 -11.51 -9.14
N LYS A 218 6.57 -10.95 -10.27
CA LYS A 218 5.13 -10.87 -10.58
C LYS A 218 4.76 -11.70 -11.82
N ASP A 219 5.29 -12.91 -11.92
CA ASP A 219 4.93 -13.86 -12.99
C ASP A 219 3.55 -14.49 -12.71
N PRO A 220 2.52 -14.19 -13.52
CA PRO A 220 1.17 -14.68 -13.27
C PRO A 220 0.99 -16.17 -13.55
N LEU A 221 1.78 -16.76 -14.46
CA LEU A 221 1.64 -18.18 -14.81
C LEU A 221 2.18 -19.03 -13.66
N ARG A 222 3.40 -18.72 -13.19
CA ARG A 222 3.99 -19.39 -12.02
C ARG A 222 3.14 -19.25 -10.76
N ALA A 223 2.58 -18.07 -10.52
CA ALA A 223 1.71 -17.86 -9.37
C ALA A 223 0.47 -18.76 -9.41
N LYS A 224 -0.19 -18.88 -10.57
CA LYS A 224 -1.34 -19.78 -10.75
C LYS A 224 -0.96 -21.24 -10.56
N GLU A 225 0.15 -21.68 -11.15
CA GLU A 225 0.66 -23.04 -10.95
C GLU A 225 0.88 -23.34 -9.47
N LEU A 226 1.54 -22.43 -8.75
CA LEU A 226 1.80 -22.55 -7.33
C LEU A 226 0.52 -22.58 -6.50
N GLU A 227 -0.49 -21.79 -6.86
CA GLU A 227 -1.77 -21.80 -6.16
C GLU A 227 -2.57 -23.08 -6.40
N LEU A 228 -2.55 -23.61 -7.63
CA LEU A 228 -3.20 -24.87 -8.00
C LEU A 228 -2.56 -26.09 -7.30
N MET A 229 -1.32 -25.99 -6.83
CA MET A 229 -0.66 -26.99 -5.99
C MET A 229 -1.19 -27.02 -4.53
N GLY A 230 -2.11 -26.12 -4.16
CA GLY A 230 -2.72 -26.06 -2.84
C GLY A 230 -2.12 -24.96 -1.97
N TRP A 231 -2.36 -23.70 -2.33
CA TRP A 231 -1.86 -22.56 -1.55
C TRP A 231 -2.28 -22.61 -0.07
N PRO A 232 -1.36 -22.41 0.90
CA PRO A 232 -1.65 -22.71 2.31
C PRO A 232 -2.38 -21.60 3.07
N TYR A 233 -2.56 -20.40 2.50
CA TYR A 233 -3.16 -19.23 3.15
C TYR A 233 -2.58 -18.95 4.56
N PRO A 234 -1.36 -18.39 4.67
CA PRO A 234 -0.61 -18.35 5.93
C PRO A 234 -1.25 -17.58 7.10
N LYS A 235 -2.25 -16.71 6.85
CA LYS A 235 -2.92 -15.86 7.84
C LYS A 235 -1.93 -15.11 8.73
N HIS A 236 -1.13 -14.23 8.12
CA HIS A 236 -0.01 -13.52 8.76
C HIS A 236 -0.39 -12.72 10.01
N LEU A 237 -1.69 -12.41 10.18
CA LEU A 237 -2.23 -11.66 11.30
C LEU A 237 -3.11 -12.49 12.25
N ALA A 238 -3.07 -13.83 12.17
CA ALA A 238 -3.83 -14.72 13.05
C ALA A 238 -3.63 -14.40 14.54
N GLY A 239 -4.68 -14.59 15.34
CA GLY A 239 -4.66 -14.40 16.80
C GLY A 239 -4.87 -12.97 17.30
N ARG A 240 -5.24 -12.02 16.42
CA ARG A 240 -5.56 -10.63 16.81
C ARG A 240 -7.04 -10.45 17.13
N ALA A 241 -7.31 -9.62 18.13
CA ALA A 241 -8.64 -9.09 18.39
C ALA A 241 -8.92 -7.85 17.53
N PHE A 242 -10.16 -7.67 17.10
CA PHE A 242 -10.58 -6.53 16.29
C PHE A 242 -11.78 -5.83 16.94
N ALA A 243 -11.76 -4.50 16.94
CA ALA A 243 -12.88 -3.67 17.35
C ALA A 243 -13.09 -2.58 16.30
N ILE A 244 -14.35 -2.20 16.07
CA ILE A 244 -14.71 -1.15 15.13
C ILE A 244 -15.76 -0.26 15.80
N VAL A 245 -15.56 1.06 15.73
CA VAL A 245 -16.59 2.05 16.00
C VAL A 245 -16.87 2.78 14.70
N ALA A 246 -18.08 2.61 14.17
CA ALA A 246 -18.59 3.37 13.05
C ALA A 246 -19.38 4.57 13.57
N HIS A 247 -19.10 5.76 13.03
CA HIS A 247 -19.80 6.98 13.39
C HIS A 247 -20.39 7.66 12.14
N GLY A 248 -21.72 7.72 12.07
CA GLY A 248 -22.47 8.53 11.12
C GLY A 248 -23.33 9.55 11.87
N ASP A 249 -23.66 10.67 11.24
CA ASP A 249 -24.39 11.75 11.92
C ASP A 249 -25.88 11.41 12.14
N ALA A 250 -26.56 10.85 11.12
CA ALA A 250 -27.98 10.51 11.20
C ALA A 250 -28.31 9.07 10.75
N ALA A 251 -27.60 8.58 9.73
CA ALA A 251 -27.77 7.24 9.16
C ALA A 251 -26.47 6.75 8.51
N GLY A 252 -26.40 5.47 8.18
CA GLY A 252 -25.29 4.85 7.47
C GLY A 252 -24.45 3.86 8.28
N PRO A 253 -24.19 4.01 9.60
CA PRO A 253 -23.46 2.99 10.37
C PRO A 253 -24.05 1.59 10.27
N GLU A 254 -25.38 1.49 10.17
CA GLU A 254 -26.12 0.24 10.06
C GLU A 254 -25.95 -0.48 8.71
N ASN A 255 -25.53 0.25 7.67
CA ASN A 255 -25.40 -0.24 6.29
C ASN A 255 -23.98 -0.11 5.72
N LEU A 256 -23.03 0.33 6.54
CA LEU A 256 -21.63 0.53 6.15
C LEU A 256 -21.02 -0.80 5.68
N ARG A 257 -20.37 -0.78 4.51
CA ARG A 257 -19.66 -1.92 3.92
C ARG A 257 -18.18 -1.62 3.73
#